data_AF-A0A930VX85-F1
#
_entry.id   AF-A0A930VX85-F1
#
_cell.length_a   1.000
_cell.length_b   1.000
_cell.length_c   1.000
_cell.angle_alpha   90.00
_cell.angle_beta   90.00
_cell.angle_gamma   90.00
#
_symmetry.space_group_name_H-M   'P 1'
#
loop_
_entity.id
_entity.type
_entity.pdbx_description
1 polymer ?
#
loop_
_entity_poly.entity_id
_entity_poly.type
_entity_poly.pdbx_seq_one_letter_code
_entity_poly.pdbx_strand_id
1 'polypeptide(L)'
;VFLIFFGAIEAMFFFSSLTKFFHGGYVTVFLATAIFIVMFVWRRGTAIEHTQSVYLPVNKYIDQLKSLSQDNDYSLLADNLVFLTNDSSFDKLDRDILYSILDKRPKRARTYCFINISVTDKPNTREFVINDFGTDFLFKVTIRLGFKENQRINTYLYQIIGDLIASGQLAPQNHKYSIYREHSEIGDFRFCLLRKVLAPETDISGFDKRCLDLKYFIRRICGSPARWYGLENSNVIFEYVPLFSKVKREHKLTRVTLEATPDMGMSLKAEKQHERIAEIEEDDDIFSAAMHKDRIENAAAVHNLVGGDTASFKPLKLDEEDEDEGSKVEGETEGEELLDSEAAGGTLDSE
;
A
#
# COMPACT_ATOMS: atom_id res chain seq x y z
N VAL A 1 -43.50 26.43 21.11
CA VAL A 1 -43.02 26.75 22.48
C VAL A 1 -41.63 26.17 22.73
N PHE A 2 -41.43 24.85 22.59
CA PHE A 2 -40.13 24.19 22.78
C PHE A 2 -38.98 24.78 21.94
N LEU A 3 -39.16 24.93 20.62
CA LEU A 3 -38.14 25.53 19.74
C LEU A 3 -37.77 26.98 20.12
N ILE A 4 -38.73 27.77 20.59
CA ILE A 4 -38.50 29.16 20.98
C ILE A 4 -37.72 29.22 22.29
N PHE A 5 -38.10 28.38 23.26
CA PHE A 5 -37.41 28.29 24.55
C PHE A 5 -35.97 27.78 24.39
N PHE A 6 -35.79 26.68 23.64
CA PHE A 6 -34.47 26.13 23.38
C PHE A 6 -33.61 27.07 22.53
N GLY A 7 -34.18 27.68 21.50
CA GLY A 7 -33.49 28.69 20.67
C GLY A 7 -33.05 29.92 21.48
N ALA A 8 -33.83 30.34 22.48
CA ALA A 8 -33.45 31.46 23.36
C ALA A 8 -32.28 31.09 24.29
N ILE A 9 -32.29 29.87 24.87
CA ILE A 9 -31.18 29.36 25.69
C ILE A 9 -29.91 29.24 24.83
N GLU A 10 -30.02 28.64 23.64
CA GLU A 10 -28.91 28.47 22.70
C GLU A 10 -28.32 29.83 22.29
N ALA A 11 -29.17 30.82 22.00
CA ALA A 11 -28.73 32.17 21.67
C ALA A 11 -27.98 32.83 22.84
N MET A 12 -28.46 32.69 24.09
CA MET A 12 -27.74 33.20 25.27
C MET A 12 -26.36 32.55 25.43
N PHE A 13 -26.26 31.23 25.26
CA PHE A 13 -24.98 30.52 25.27
C PHE A 13 -24.06 30.96 24.13
N PHE A 14 -24.61 31.19 22.94
CA PHE A 14 -23.87 31.68 21.78
C PHE A 14 -23.29 33.07 22.03
N PHE A 15 -24.09 34.03 22.51
CA PHE A 15 -23.61 35.39 22.81
C PHE A 15 -22.57 35.39 23.94
N SER A 16 -22.75 34.57 24.97
CA SER A 16 -21.76 34.39 26.05
C SER A 16 -20.44 33.80 25.53
N SER A 17 -20.50 32.84 24.62
CA SER A 17 -19.32 32.25 23.99
C SER A 17 -18.63 33.21 23.02
N LEU A 18 -19.40 34.06 22.32
CA LEU A 18 -18.90 35.09 21.42
C LEU A 18 -18.15 36.21 22.17
N THR A 19 -18.56 36.56 23.40
CA THR A 19 -17.81 37.54 24.21
C THR A 19 -16.44 37.00 24.64
N LYS A 20 -16.36 35.70 24.92
CA LYS A 20 -15.09 35.00 25.19
C LYS A 20 -14.20 34.90 23.95
N PHE A 21 -14.78 34.95 22.74
CA PHE A 21 -14.01 34.99 21.49
C PHE A 21 -13.04 36.18 21.46
N PHE A 22 -13.49 37.37 21.86
CA PHE A 22 -12.65 38.58 21.91
C PHE A 22 -11.54 38.51 22.98
N HIS A 23 -11.70 37.66 23.99
CA HIS A 23 -10.73 37.48 25.09
C HIS A 23 -9.80 36.27 24.89
N GLY A 24 -9.68 35.75 23.66
CA GLY A 24 -8.77 34.65 23.32
C GLY A 24 -9.45 33.37 22.84
N GLY A 25 -10.79 33.29 22.87
CA GLY A 25 -11.53 32.14 22.32
C GLY A 25 -11.29 31.91 20.82
N TYR A 26 -10.88 32.94 20.07
CA TYR A 26 -10.52 32.83 18.66
C TYR A 26 -9.37 31.84 18.40
N VAL A 27 -8.45 31.66 19.37
CA VAL A 27 -7.33 30.71 19.25
C VAL A 27 -7.84 29.28 19.15
N THR A 28 -8.85 28.92 19.96
CA THR A 28 -9.44 27.58 19.96
C THR A 28 -10.18 27.28 18.65
N VAL A 29 -10.94 28.26 18.14
CA VAL A 29 -11.64 28.15 16.85
C VAL A 29 -10.65 28.04 15.70
N PHE A 30 -9.58 28.82 15.72
CA PHE A 30 -8.50 28.73 14.73
C PHE A 30 -7.84 27.35 14.75
N LEU A 31 -7.48 26.83 15.92
CA LEU A 31 -6.86 25.51 16.06
C LEU A 31 -7.80 24.40 15.59
N ALA A 32 -9.08 24.44 15.99
CA ALA A 32 -10.09 23.48 15.55
C ALA A 32 -10.27 23.52 14.02
N THR A 33 -10.30 24.72 13.43
CA THR A 33 -10.38 24.90 11.97
C THR A 33 -9.14 24.35 11.27
N ALA A 34 -7.94 24.58 11.83
CA ALA A 34 -6.69 24.06 11.27
C ALA A 34 -6.67 22.52 11.27
N ILE A 35 -7.04 21.90 12.39
CA ILE A 35 -7.15 20.44 12.51
C ILE A 35 -8.20 19.90 11.53
N PHE A 36 -9.36 20.55 11.45
CA PHE A 36 -10.42 20.19 10.52
C PHE A 36 -9.95 20.26 9.06
N ILE A 37 -9.22 21.30 8.66
CA ILE A 37 -8.64 21.41 7.32
C ILE A 37 -7.70 20.24 7.04
N VAL A 38 -6.80 19.91 7.98
CA VAL A 38 -5.88 18.77 7.83
C VAL A 38 -6.66 17.47 7.64
N MET A 39 -7.66 17.20 8.49
CA MET A 39 -8.51 16.02 8.38
C MET A 39 -9.29 15.97 7.07
N PHE A 40 -9.89 17.09 6.67
CA PHE A 40 -10.66 17.21 5.43
C PHE A 40 -9.78 16.93 4.20
N VAL A 41 -8.62 17.58 4.13
CA VAL A 41 -7.64 17.41 3.06
C VAL A 41 -7.13 15.98 3.01
N TRP A 42 -6.84 15.38 4.18
CA TRP A 42 -6.38 14.01 4.27
C TRP A 42 -7.45 13.03 3.77
N ARG A 43 -8.70 13.19 4.23
CA ARG A 43 -9.83 12.35 3.81
C ARG A 43 -10.10 12.48 2.31
N ARG A 44 -10.20 13.72 1.81
CA ARG A 44 -10.50 13.98 0.40
C ARG A 44 -9.35 13.52 -0.51
N GLY A 45 -8.11 13.81 -0.16
CA GLY A 45 -6.93 13.37 -0.91
C GLY A 45 -6.78 11.85 -0.94
N THR A 46 -7.06 11.17 0.17
CA THR A 46 -7.06 9.69 0.22
C THR A 46 -8.18 9.10 -0.63
N ALA A 47 -9.39 9.67 -0.59
CA ALA A 47 -10.47 9.23 -1.47
C ALA A 47 -10.09 9.37 -2.95
N ILE A 48 -9.43 10.47 -3.35
CA ILE A 48 -8.97 10.66 -4.73
C ILE A 48 -7.91 9.62 -5.12
N GLU A 49 -6.89 9.41 -4.31
CA GLU A 49 -5.87 8.37 -4.55
C GLU A 49 -6.49 6.98 -4.68
N HIS A 50 -7.50 6.69 -3.86
CA HIS A 50 -8.18 5.42 -3.84
C HIS A 50 -8.92 5.15 -5.16
N THR A 51 -9.61 6.15 -5.71
CA THR A 51 -10.32 6.01 -7.00
C THR A 51 -9.41 5.66 -8.19
N GLN A 52 -8.10 5.88 -8.05
CA GLN A 52 -7.11 5.62 -9.10
C GLN A 52 -6.21 4.42 -8.78
N SER A 53 -6.41 3.76 -7.63
CA SER A 53 -5.65 2.57 -7.26
C SER A 53 -6.22 1.36 -8.01
N VAL A 54 -5.37 0.70 -8.79
CA VAL A 54 -5.75 -0.43 -9.64
C VAL A 54 -4.90 -1.62 -9.25
N TYR A 55 -5.56 -2.69 -8.83
CA TYR A 55 -4.89 -3.94 -8.44
C TYR A 55 -4.99 -4.96 -9.56
N LEU A 56 -3.84 -5.48 -9.97
CA LEU A 56 -3.68 -6.43 -11.06
C LEU A 56 -3.38 -7.83 -10.51
N PRO A 57 -4.00 -8.89 -11.05
CA PRO A 57 -3.71 -10.26 -10.63
C PRO A 57 -2.30 -10.67 -11.06
N VAL A 58 -1.48 -11.06 -10.09
CA VAL A 58 -0.05 -11.37 -10.30
C VAL A 58 0.14 -12.53 -11.26
N ASN A 59 -0.76 -13.53 -11.22
CA ASN A 59 -0.71 -14.73 -12.06
C ASN A 59 -0.59 -14.44 -13.56
N LYS A 60 -1.14 -13.31 -14.04
CA LYS A 60 -1.04 -12.94 -15.46
C LYS A 60 0.35 -12.46 -15.89
N TYR A 61 1.20 -12.07 -14.93
CA TYR A 61 2.49 -11.42 -15.18
C TYR A 61 3.70 -12.28 -14.76
N ILE A 62 3.48 -13.47 -14.21
CA ILE A 62 4.55 -14.37 -13.73
C ILE A 62 5.55 -14.67 -14.86
N ASP A 63 5.08 -15.02 -16.05
CA ASP A 63 5.94 -15.39 -17.19
C ASP A 63 6.79 -14.21 -17.69
N GLN A 64 6.23 -13.00 -17.66
CA GLN A 64 6.95 -11.78 -18.03
C GLN A 64 8.03 -11.45 -16.99
N LEU A 65 7.71 -11.54 -15.70
CA LEU A 65 8.67 -11.32 -14.62
C LEU A 65 9.79 -12.37 -14.62
N LYS A 66 9.45 -13.63 -14.93
CA LYS A 66 10.43 -14.72 -15.08
C LYS A 66 11.40 -14.43 -16.22
N SER A 67 10.85 -14.04 -17.36
CA SER A 67 11.63 -13.67 -18.54
C SER A 67 12.57 -12.50 -18.24
N LEU A 68 12.08 -11.45 -17.57
CA LEU A 68 12.90 -10.30 -17.15
C LEU A 68 14.00 -10.68 -16.14
N SER A 69 13.72 -11.57 -15.19
CA SER A 69 14.72 -12.05 -14.22
C SER A 69 15.90 -12.75 -14.91
N GLN A 70 15.59 -13.54 -15.94
CA GLN A 70 16.57 -14.35 -16.69
C GLN A 70 17.24 -13.59 -17.84
N ASP A 71 16.70 -12.43 -18.22
CA ASP A 71 17.22 -11.61 -19.31
C ASP A 71 18.58 -10.98 -18.96
N ASN A 72 19.61 -11.30 -19.74
CA ASN A 72 20.95 -10.78 -19.52
C ASN A 72 21.23 -9.43 -20.20
N ASP A 73 20.31 -8.94 -21.03
CA ASP A 73 20.43 -7.64 -21.68
C ASP A 73 20.26 -6.50 -20.66
N TYR A 74 19.52 -6.77 -19.57
CA TYR A 74 19.38 -5.87 -18.44
C TYR A 74 20.37 -6.21 -17.32
N SER A 75 21.03 -5.18 -16.79
CA SER A 75 21.90 -5.32 -15.61
C SER A 75 21.09 -5.72 -14.38
N LEU A 76 21.61 -6.67 -13.60
CA LEU A 76 21.01 -7.05 -12.32
C LEU A 76 20.94 -5.85 -11.37
N LEU A 77 19.73 -5.48 -10.95
CA LEU A 77 19.51 -4.35 -10.05
C LEU A 77 19.77 -4.71 -8.59
N ALA A 78 19.35 -5.90 -8.17
CA ALA A 78 19.54 -6.47 -6.83
C ALA A 78 19.26 -7.97 -6.85
N ASP A 79 19.79 -8.70 -5.86
CA ASP A 79 19.36 -10.07 -5.58
C ASP A 79 17.90 -10.08 -5.13
N ASN A 80 17.55 -9.28 -4.12
CA ASN A 80 16.18 -9.14 -3.61
C ASN A 80 15.65 -7.72 -3.84
N LEU A 81 14.78 -7.57 -4.85
CA LEU A 81 14.09 -6.32 -5.12
C LEU A 81 12.78 -6.27 -4.33
N VAL A 82 12.71 -5.33 -3.40
CA VAL A 82 11.61 -5.22 -2.44
C VAL A 82 10.71 -4.03 -2.77
N PHE A 83 9.41 -4.27 -2.88
CA PHE A 83 8.40 -3.21 -2.93
C PHE A 83 7.45 -3.31 -1.75
N LEU A 84 7.03 -2.15 -1.25
CA LEU A 84 5.95 -2.08 -0.26
C LEU A 84 4.61 -1.96 -0.99
N THR A 85 3.65 -2.81 -0.63
CA THR A 85 2.28 -2.76 -1.16
C THR A 85 1.29 -2.47 -0.05
N ASN A 86 0.34 -1.58 -0.35
CA ASN A 86 -0.77 -1.28 0.55
C ASN A 86 -1.91 -2.31 0.41
N ASP A 87 -1.83 -3.24 -0.54
CA ASP A 87 -2.88 -4.24 -0.78
C ASP A 87 -2.66 -5.50 0.06
N SER A 88 -3.68 -5.85 0.84
CA SER A 88 -3.72 -7.03 1.70
C SER A 88 -4.13 -8.33 0.97
N SER A 89 -4.60 -8.26 -0.27
CA SER A 89 -4.89 -9.47 -1.05
C SER A 89 -3.61 -10.32 -1.24
N PHE A 90 -3.69 -11.63 -1.40
CA PHE A 90 -2.48 -12.43 -1.65
C PHE A 90 -2.15 -12.58 -3.14
N ASP A 91 -3.12 -12.36 -4.01
CA ASP A 91 -3.08 -12.70 -5.44
C ASP A 91 -2.91 -11.47 -6.35
N LYS A 92 -3.15 -10.26 -5.85
CA LYS A 92 -3.04 -9.02 -6.63
C LYS A 92 -1.86 -8.15 -6.23
N LEU A 93 -1.50 -7.20 -7.08
CA LEU A 93 -0.45 -6.20 -6.85
C LEU A 93 -0.92 -4.84 -7.35
N ASP A 94 -0.45 -3.76 -6.73
CA ASP A 94 -0.64 -2.41 -7.27
C ASP A 94 -0.03 -2.33 -8.67
N ARG A 95 -0.83 -1.87 -9.65
CA ARG A 95 -0.37 -1.63 -11.02
C ARG A 95 0.88 -0.76 -11.05
N ASP A 96 0.98 0.21 -10.15
CA ASP A 96 2.11 1.13 -10.10
C ASP A 96 3.45 0.38 -9.86
N ILE A 97 3.41 -0.76 -9.15
CA ILE A 97 4.58 -1.64 -8.96
C ILE A 97 4.92 -2.39 -10.25
N LEU A 98 3.94 -2.99 -10.92
CA LEU A 98 4.18 -3.67 -12.20
C LEU A 98 4.68 -2.69 -13.28
N TYR A 99 4.06 -1.51 -13.38
CA TYR A 99 4.50 -0.45 -14.28
C TYR A 99 5.94 -0.01 -13.97
N SER A 100 6.29 0.10 -12.68
CA SER A 100 7.66 0.40 -12.29
C SER A 100 8.64 -0.68 -12.74
N ILE A 101 8.28 -1.97 -12.59
CA ILE A 101 9.17 -3.08 -12.93
C ILE A 101 9.28 -3.29 -14.44
N LEU A 102 8.19 -3.18 -15.19
CA LEU A 102 8.12 -3.60 -16.60
C LEU A 102 8.20 -2.44 -17.59
N ASP A 103 7.44 -1.36 -17.37
CA ASP A 103 7.21 -0.34 -18.41
C ASP A 103 8.13 0.88 -18.28
N LYS A 104 8.43 1.34 -17.06
CA LYS A 104 9.21 2.57 -16.88
C LYS A 104 10.68 2.38 -17.27
N ARG A 105 11.33 1.45 -16.59
CA ARG A 105 12.68 0.96 -16.92
C ARG A 105 12.73 -0.46 -16.36
N PRO A 106 12.82 -1.49 -17.22
CA PRO A 106 12.84 -2.87 -16.78
C PRO A 106 13.81 -3.12 -15.63
N LYS A 107 13.29 -3.60 -14.50
CA LYS A 107 14.06 -3.84 -13.26
C LYS A 107 14.31 -5.33 -13.10
N ARG A 108 15.44 -5.79 -13.61
CA ARG A 108 15.88 -7.17 -13.39
C ARG A 108 16.31 -7.38 -11.94
N ALA A 109 15.77 -8.42 -11.30
CA ALA A 109 16.19 -8.91 -10.00
C ALA A 109 16.20 -10.44 -9.99
N ARG A 110 16.97 -11.07 -9.10
CA ARG A 110 16.90 -12.54 -8.92
C ARG A 110 15.61 -12.94 -8.23
N THR A 111 15.18 -12.13 -7.26
CA THR A 111 13.98 -12.36 -6.48
C THR A 111 13.21 -11.05 -6.33
N TYR A 112 11.91 -11.09 -6.62
CA TYR A 112 10.96 -10.01 -6.40
C TYR A 112 10.16 -10.29 -5.14
N CYS A 113 10.22 -9.38 -4.18
CA CYS A 113 9.51 -9.50 -2.90
C CYS A 113 8.55 -8.31 -2.73
N PHE A 114 7.26 -8.62 -2.54
CA PHE A 114 6.22 -7.64 -2.31
C PHE A 114 5.75 -7.74 -0.87
N ILE A 115 5.91 -6.66 -0.10
CA ILE A 115 5.66 -6.68 1.34
C ILE A 115 4.42 -5.86 1.66
N ASN A 116 3.43 -6.51 2.24
CA ASN A 116 2.32 -5.87 2.92
C ASN A 116 2.57 -5.92 4.44
N ILE A 117 2.22 -4.84 5.14
CA ILE A 117 2.39 -4.74 6.60
C ILE A 117 1.03 -4.44 7.18
N SER A 118 0.56 -5.34 8.04
CA SER A 118 -0.70 -5.21 8.74
C SER A 118 -0.44 -5.10 10.23
N VAL A 119 -1.00 -4.06 10.86
CA VAL A 119 -0.94 -3.91 12.31
C VAL A 119 -2.11 -4.65 12.94
N THR A 120 -1.83 -5.48 13.93
CA THR A 120 -2.82 -6.27 14.65
C THR A 120 -3.14 -5.65 16.01
N ASP A 121 -4.34 -5.92 16.52
CA ASP A 121 -4.80 -5.44 17.83
C ASP A 121 -4.06 -6.05 19.02
N LYS A 122 -3.35 -7.16 18.78
CA LYS A 122 -2.56 -7.84 19.82
C LYS A 122 -1.19 -7.16 19.94
N PRO A 123 -0.67 -6.89 21.14
CA PRO A 123 0.50 -6.03 21.33
C PRO A 123 1.80 -6.58 20.74
N ASN A 124 2.06 -7.87 20.89
CA ASN A 124 3.38 -8.48 20.62
C ASN A 124 3.34 -9.50 19.47
N THR A 125 2.33 -9.44 18.59
CA THR A 125 2.24 -10.34 17.44
C THR A 125 3.41 -10.13 16.49
N ARG A 126 4.04 -11.23 16.06
CA ARG A 126 5.12 -11.25 15.07
C ARG A 126 4.96 -12.48 14.20
N GLU A 127 4.19 -12.35 13.14
CA GLU A 127 3.92 -13.45 12.23
C GLU A 127 3.97 -12.95 10.78
N PHE A 128 4.28 -13.84 9.86
CA PHE A 128 4.28 -13.54 8.44
C PHE A 128 3.59 -14.66 7.67
N VAL A 129 3.01 -14.32 6.53
CA VAL A 129 2.41 -15.27 5.59
C VAL A 129 2.98 -14.98 4.21
N ILE A 130 3.32 -16.02 3.46
CA ILE A 130 3.92 -15.91 2.14
C ILE A 130 3.00 -16.55 1.12
N ASN A 131 2.86 -15.89 -0.03
CA ASN A 131 2.40 -16.48 -1.27
C ASN A 131 3.57 -16.52 -2.26
N ASP A 132 3.99 -17.71 -2.66
CA ASP A 132 5.11 -17.98 -3.58
C ASP A 132 4.69 -18.08 -5.05
N PHE A 133 3.37 -18.05 -5.31
CA PHE A 133 2.79 -18.19 -6.65
C PHE A 133 3.26 -19.45 -7.41
N GLY A 134 3.74 -20.48 -6.70
CA GLY A 134 4.36 -21.67 -7.31
C GLY A 134 5.69 -21.38 -8.02
N THR A 135 6.42 -20.34 -7.59
CA THR A 135 7.70 -19.92 -8.16
C THR A 135 8.82 -19.87 -7.11
N ASP A 136 10.06 -19.80 -7.56
CA ASP A 136 11.28 -19.67 -6.75
C ASP A 136 11.86 -18.25 -6.73
N PHE A 137 11.20 -17.29 -7.41
CA PHE A 137 11.71 -15.94 -7.61
C PHE A 137 10.70 -14.83 -7.28
N LEU A 138 9.42 -15.16 -7.03
CA LEU A 138 8.36 -14.18 -6.79
C LEU A 138 7.64 -14.49 -5.48
N PHE A 139 7.69 -13.56 -4.53
CA PHE A 139 7.08 -13.74 -3.22
C PHE A 139 6.24 -12.53 -2.82
N LYS A 140 5.00 -12.75 -2.40
CA LYS A 140 4.20 -11.74 -1.70
C LYS A 140 4.12 -12.11 -0.23
N VAL A 141 4.70 -11.26 0.62
CA VAL A 141 4.83 -11.48 2.06
C VAL A 141 3.93 -10.50 2.79
N THR A 142 3.03 -11.01 3.62
CA THR A 142 2.21 -10.22 4.53
C THR A 142 2.77 -10.37 5.94
N ILE A 143 3.35 -9.31 6.48
CA ILE A 143 3.88 -9.27 7.85
C ILE A 143 2.79 -8.70 8.75
N ARG A 144 2.35 -9.48 9.75
CA ARG A 144 1.43 -9.03 10.77
C ARG A 144 2.19 -8.72 12.05
N LEU A 145 2.20 -7.44 12.42
CA LEU A 145 2.91 -6.93 13.59
C LEU A 145 1.91 -6.43 14.63
N GLY A 146 2.19 -6.67 15.90
CA GLY A 146 1.43 -6.09 16.99
C GLY A 146 1.64 -4.59 17.13
N PHE A 147 0.69 -3.87 17.71
CA PHE A 147 0.77 -2.41 17.83
C PHE A 147 1.93 -1.89 18.71
N LYS A 148 2.55 -2.74 19.55
CA LYS A 148 3.76 -2.37 20.31
C LYS A 148 5.06 -2.72 19.57
N GLU A 149 4.98 -3.49 18.49
CA GLU A 149 6.14 -3.95 17.74
C GLU A 149 6.61 -2.88 16.76
N ASN A 150 7.93 -2.70 16.72
CA ASN A 150 8.53 -1.74 15.79
C ASN A 150 8.57 -2.34 14.37
N GLN A 151 8.21 -1.53 13.38
CA GLN A 151 8.13 -1.90 11.96
C GLN A 151 9.51 -1.88 11.29
N ARG A 152 10.50 -2.56 11.87
CA ARG A 152 11.86 -2.68 11.32
C ARG A 152 11.90 -3.74 10.22
N ILE A 153 11.36 -3.42 9.06
CA ILE A 153 11.19 -4.36 7.95
C ILE A 153 12.50 -5.05 7.57
N ASN A 154 13.61 -4.31 7.56
CA ASN A 154 14.91 -4.84 7.14
C ASN A 154 15.29 -6.09 7.95
N THR A 155 15.14 -6.08 9.28
CA THR A 155 15.46 -7.23 10.13
C THR A 155 14.56 -8.44 9.85
N TYR A 156 13.26 -8.20 9.68
CA TYR A 156 12.30 -9.26 9.39
C TYR A 156 12.53 -9.88 8.01
N LEU A 157 12.97 -9.10 7.02
CA LEU A 157 13.29 -9.61 5.70
C LEU A 157 14.44 -10.61 5.69
N TYR A 158 15.51 -10.35 6.45
CA TYR A 158 16.59 -11.34 6.59
C TYR A 158 16.08 -12.66 7.18
N GLN A 159 15.15 -12.61 8.15
CA GLN A 159 14.55 -13.81 8.73
C GLN A 159 13.68 -14.55 7.71
N ILE A 160 12.85 -13.82 6.97
CA ILE A 160 11.94 -14.37 5.96
C ILE A 160 12.72 -15.01 4.80
N ILE A 161 13.74 -14.33 4.25
CA ILE A 161 14.57 -14.90 3.19
C ILE A 161 15.37 -16.11 3.70
N GLY A 162 15.86 -16.06 4.95
CA GLY A 162 16.51 -17.21 5.57
C GLY A 162 15.58 -18.43 5.69
N ASP A 163 14.31 -18.22 6.06
CA ASP A 163 13.28 -19.27 6.13
C ASP A 163 12.94 -19.85 4.73
N LEU A 164 12.85 -18.99 3.70
CA LEU A 164 12.64 -19.42 2.32
C LEU A 164 13.81 -20.25 1.77
N ILE A 165 15.05 -19.93 2.16
CA ILE A 165 16.23 -20.72 1.77
C ILE A 165 16.25 -22.06 2.53
N ALA A 166 16.00 -22.05 3.84
CA ALA A 166 15.99 -23.24 4.67
C ALA A 166 14.90 -24.25 4.27
N SER A 167 13.74 -23.75 3.83
CA SER A 167 12.64 -24.55 3.29
C SER A 167 12.86 -25.02 1.85
N GLY A 168 13.90 -24.53 1.16
CA GLY A 168 14.20 -24.85 -0.23
C GLY A 168 13.28 -24.17 -1.25
N GLN A 169 12.45 -23.20 -0.83
CA GLN A 169 11.61 -22.40 -1.73
C GLN A 169 12.42 -21.36 -2.51
N LEU A 170 13.57 -20.94 -1.99
CA LEU A 170 14.47 -19.99 -2.62
C LEU A 170 15.90 -20.54 -2.69
N ALA A 171 16.53 -20.42 -3.86
CA ALA A 171 17.93 -20.81 -4.02
C ALA A 171 18.88 -19.85 -3.27
N PRO A 172 19.96 -20.36 -2.63
CA PRO A 172 20.96 -19.52 -1.98
C PRO A 172 21.55 -18.45 -2.90
N GLN A 173 21.69 -17.24 -2.37
CA GLN A 173 22.17 -16.06 -3.09
C GLN A 173 23.60 -15.70 -2.64
N ASN A 174 24.51 -16.66 -2.84
CA ASN A 174 25.89 -16.54 -2.36
C ASN A 174 26.66 -15.41 -3.09
N HIS A 175 27.28 -14.54 -2.32
CA HIS A 175 28.17 -13.50 -2.83
C HIS A 175 29.61 -14.02 -2.93
N LYS A 176 30.30 -13.73 -4.04
CA LYS A 176 31.71 -14.11 -4.23
C LYS A 176 32.68 -13.34 -3.32
N TYR A 177 32.31 -12.13 -2.93
CA TYR A 177 33.15 -11.22 -2.17
C TYR A 177 32.52 -10.98 -0.80
N SER A 178 33.27 -11.29 0.27
CA SER A 178 32.86 -11.04 1.64
C SER A 178 34.10 -10.70 2.48
N ILE A 179 33.92 -9.84 3.48
CA ILE A 179 34.94 -9.60 4.52
C ILE A 179 34.94 -10.71 5.58
N TYR A 180 33.88 -11.52 5.63
CA TYR A 180 33.71 -12.62 6.56
C TYR A 180 34.12 -13.94 5.90
N ARG A 181 34.65 -14.87 6.72
CA ARG A 181 35.09 -16.20 6.25
C ARG A 181 33.91 -17.07 5.80
N GLU A 182 32.79 -16.92 6.49
CA GLU A 182 31.52 -17.55 6.12
C GLU A 182 30.72 -16.57 5.27
N HIS A 183 30.28 -17.05 4.10
CA HIS A 183 29.48 -16.25 3.19
C HIS A 183 28.01 -16.32 3.65
N SER A 184 27.35 -15.18 3.69
CA SER A 184 25.90 -15.14 3.86
C SER A 184 25.24 -15.76 2.64
N GLU A 185 24.30 -16.68 2.87
CA GLU A 185 23.45 -17.27 1.83
C GLU A 185 22.35 -16.29 1.38
N ILE A 186 22.11 -15.23 2.16
CA ILE A 186 21.15 -14.17 1.86
C ILE A 186 21.85 -13.08 1.05
N GLY A 187 21.23 -12.71 -0.08
CA GLY A 187 21.73 -11.69 -1.00
C GLY A 187 21.47 -10.26 -0.54
N ASP A 188 21.76 -9.29 -1.41
CA ASP A 188 21.50 -7.88 -1.11
C ASP A 188 20.00 -7.53 -1.21
N PHE A 189 19.57 -6.56 -0.42
CA PHE A 189 18.21 -6.01 -0.48
C PHE A 189 18.22 -4.62 -1.07
N ARG A 190 17.33 -4.38 -2.04
CA ARG A 190 17.08 -3.05 -2.59
C ARG A 190 15.60 -2.73 -2.52
N PHE A 191 15.27 -1.66 -1.82
CA PHE A 191 13.90 -1.22 -1.58
C PHE A 191 13.51 -0.18 -2.63
N CYS A 192 12.51 -0.48 -3.44
CA CYS A 192 11.92 0.48 -4.36
C CYS A 192 10.65 1.08 -3.73
N LEU A 193 10.73 2.36 -3.34
CA LEU A 193 9.63 3.09 -2.74
C LEU A 193 8.96 3.99 -3.79
N LEU A 194 7.73 3.65 -4.13
CA LEU A 194 6.92 4.41 -5.08
C LEU A 194 6.35 5.68 -4.43
N ARG A 195 6.44 6.80 -5.15
CA ARG A 195 5.83 8.08 -4.80
C ARG A 195 4.89 8.50 -5.93
N LYS A 196 3.60 8.55 -5.63
CA LYS A 196 2.62 9.09 -6.56
C LYS A 196 2.86 10.58 -6.77
N VAL A 197 2.86 11.01 -8.03
CA VAL A 197 2.96 12.42 -8.44
C VAL A 197 1.76 12.75 -9.30
N LEU A 198 1.21 13.94 -9.12
CA LEU A 198 0.19 14.43 -10.02
C LEU A 198 0.87 14.91 -11.31
N ALA A 199 0.64 14.22 -12.43
CA ALA A 199 1.16 14.67 -13.71
C ALA A 199 0.45 15.97 -14.12
N PRO A 200 1.12 16.92 -14.80
CA PRO A 200 0.48 18.17 -15.23
C PRO A 200 -0.75 17.94 -16.11
N GLU A 201 -0.71 16.86 -16.89
CA GLU A 201 -1.71 16.42 -17.84
C GLU A 201 -2.90 15.69 -17.21
N THR A 202 -2.86 15.38 -15.90
CA THR A 202 -3.94 14.69 -15.19
C THR A 202 -5.22 15.55 -15.15
N ASP A 203 -6.33 15.00 -15.65
CA ASP A 203 -7.65 15.63 -15.59
C ASP A 203 -8.28 15.44 -14.21
N ILE A 204 -7.99 16.39 -13.30
CA ILE A 204 -8.59 16.48 -11.97
C ILE A 204 -9.15 17.89 -11.79
N SER A 205 -10.32 17.99 -11.13
CA SER A 205 -10.91 19.26 -10.73
C SER A 205 -9.91 20.13 -9.96
N GLY A 206 -9.91 21.45 -10.20
CA GLY A 206 -8.95 22.37 -9.58
C GLY A 206 -9.03 22.42 -8.04
N PHE A 207 -10.18 22.03 -7.45
CA PHE A 207 -10.30 21.88 -6.00
C PHE A 207 -9.62 20.60 -5.49
N ASP A 208 -9.86 19.47 -6.17
CA ASP A 208 -9.29 18.18 -5.83
C ASP A 208 -7.75 18.18 -6.01
N LYS A 209 -7.25 18.87 -7.05
CA LYS A 209 -5.81 19.13 -7.25
C LYS A 209 -5.19 19.86 -6.06
N ARG A 210 -5.80 20.97 -5.61
CA ARG A 210 -5.33 21.72 -4.43
C ARG A 210 -5.35 20.88 -3.14
N CYS A 211 -6.35 20.01 -2.98
CA CYS A 211 -6.40 19.07 -1.85
C CYS A 211 -5.23 18.08 -1.89
N LEU A 212 -4.94 17.49 -3.06
CA LEU A 212 -3.80 16.58 -3.24
C LEU A 212 -2.47 17.27 -2.99
N ASP A 213 -2.27 18.47 -3.56
CA ASP A 213 -1.05 19.25 -3.38
C ASP A 213 -0.79 19.55 -1.90
N LEU A 214 -1.84 19.96 -1.16
CA LEU A 214 -1.75 20.22 0.27
C LEU A 214 -1.49 18.94 1.08
N LYS A 215 -2.13 17.81 0.74
CA LYS A 215 -1.87 16.50 1.37
C LYS A 215 -0.40 16.11 1.19
N TYR A 216 0.14 16.22 -0.02
CA TYR A 216 1.54 15.87 -0.32
C TYR A 216 2.53 16.82 0.35
N PHE A 217 2.20 18.11 0.48
CA PHE A 217 2.97 19.06 1.26
C PHE A 217 3.04 18.67 2.74
N ILE A 218 1.88 18.38 3.36
CA ILE A 218 1.82 17.91 4.77
C ILE A 218 2.65 16.63 4.92
N ARG A 219 2.50 15.66 4.01
CA ARG A 219 3.25 14.40 4.04
C ARG A 219 4.76 14.62 4.01
N ARG A 220 5.24 15.60 3.24
CA ARG A 220 6.67 15.93 3.16
C ARG A 220 7.22 16.44 4.49
N ILE A 221 6.41 17.14 5.28
CA ILE A 221 6.80 17.67 6.60
C ILE A 221 6.81 16.55 7.65
N CYS A 222 5.84 15.62 7.62
CA CYS A 222 5.71 14.56 8.62
C CYS A 222 6.78 13.45 8.55
N GLY A 223 7.63 13.43 7.54
CA GLY A 223 8.72 12.47 7.38
C GLY A 223 8.69 11.69 6.07
N SER A 224 9.48 10.63 5.99
CA SER A 224 9.55 9.76 4.82
C SER A 224 9.14 8.32 5.17
N PRO A 225 8.51 7.58 4.24
CA PRO A 225 8.22 6.16 4.45
C PRO A 225 9.45 5.34 4.82
N ALA A 226 10.61 5.66 4.24
CA ALA A 226 11.87 5.01 4.58
C ALA A 226 12.21 5.12 6.07
N ARG A 227 11.96 6.26 6.70
CA ARG A 227 12.20 6.45 8.14
C ARG A 227 11.15 5.75 9.01
N TRP A 228 9.88 5.75 8.59
CA TRP A 228 8.82 5.07 9.34
C TRP A 228 9.01 3.55 9.39
N TYR A 229 9.57 2.97 8.32
CA TYR A 229 9.84 1.54 8.20
C TYR A 229 11.28 1.12 8.57
N GLY A 230 12.09 2.06 9.11
CA GLY A 230 13.48 1.79 9.52
C GLY A 230 14.41 1.39 8.36
N LEU A 231 14.14 1.86 7.14
CA LEU A 231 14.90 1.59 5.92
C LEU A 231 16.02 2.61 5.66
N GLU A 232 16.33 3.49 6.61
CA GLU A 232 17.32 4.57 6.46
C GLU A 232 18.74 4.10 6.17
N ASN A 233 19.12 2.92 6.67
CA ASN A 233 20.43 2.30 6.44
C ASN A 233 20.41 1.27 5.30
N SER A 234 19.27 1.14 4.61
CA SER A 234 19.10 0.17 3.52
C SER A 234 19.32 0.82 2.16
N ASN A 235 19.55 0.01 1.13
CA ASN A 235 19.63 0.52 -0.23
C ASN A 235 18.23 0.85 -0.75
N VAL A 236 17.86 2.15 -0.74
CA VAL A 236 16.51 2.63 -1.09
C VAL A 236 16.54 3.43 -2.38
N ILE A 237 15.67 3.08 -3.32
CA ILE A 237 15.38 3.82 -4.55
C ILE A 237 14.00 4.47 -4.41
N PHE A 238 13.91 5.78 -4.60
CA PHE A 238 12.63 6.47 -4.71
C PHE A 238 12.25 6.60 -6.18
N GLU A 239 11.06 6.12 -6.52
CA GLU A 239 10.55 6.20 -7.89
C GLU A 239 9.24 6.96 -7.95
N TYR A 240 9.18 7.96 -8.81
CA TYR A 240 7.98 8.75 -9.03
C TYR A 240 7.12 8.12 -10.12
N VAL A 241 5.88 7.76 -9.79
CA VAL A 241 4.91 7.16 -10.71
C VAL A 241 3.76 8.16 -10.87
N PRO A 242 3.32 8.48 -12.10
CA PRO A 242 2.21 9.38 -12.29
C PRO A 242 0.94 8.75 -11.72
N LEU A 243 0.07 9.57 -11.15
CA LEU A 243 -1.30 9.16 -10.89
C LEU A 243 -2.00 9.00 -12.24
N PHE A 244 -2.14 7.75 -12.70
CA PHE A 244 -2.82 7.45 -13.95
C PHE A 244 -4.30 7.81 -13.83
N SER A 245 -4.64 9.01 -14.29
CA SER A 245 -5.99 9.50 -14.53
C SER A 245 -6.11 9.79 -16.02
N LYS A 246 -7.33 10.09 -16.46
CA LYS A 246 -7.59 10.60 -17.81
C LYS A 246 -6.66 11.78 -18.10
N VAL A 247 -5.93 11.67 -19.20
CA VAL A 247 -5.02 12.71 -19.69
C VAL A 247 -5.85 13.80 -20.38
N LYS A 248 -5.50 15.07 -20.15
CA LYS A 248 -6.09 16.18 -20.88
C LYS A 248 -5.66 16.10 -22.35
N ARG A 249 -6.61 16.27 -23.27
CA ARG A 249 -6.32 16.30 -24.70
C ARG A 249 -5.37 17.46 -25.01
N GLU A 250 -4.16 17.15 -25.48
CA GLU A 250 -3.21 18.15 -25.99
C GLU A 250 -3.33 18.29 -27.52
N HIS A 251 -2.96 19.46 -28.03
CA HIS A 251 -2.96 19.71 -29.46
C HIS A 251 -1.79 18.98 -30.14
N LYS A 252 -2.06 18.27 -31.24
CA LYS A 252 -1.03 17.54 -31.99
C LYS A 252 0.03 18.51 -32.54
N LEU A 253 1.30 18.22 -32.26
CA LEU A 253 2.41 18.96 -32.83
C LEU A 253 2.61 18.56 -34.29
N THR A 254 2.67 19.56 -35.17
CA THR A 254 3.10 19.35 -36.55
C THR A 254 4.61 19.49 -36.64
N ARG A 255 5.30 18.43 -37.09
CA ARG A 255 6.73 18.47 -37.36
C ARG A 255 7.01 19.46 -38.49
N VAL A 256 7.77 20.50 -38.19
CA VAL A 256 8.33 21.41 -39.19
C VAL A 256 9.76 20.98 -39.47
N THR A 257 10.10 20.78 -40.75
CA THR A 257 11.48 20.49 -41.16
C THR A 257 12.28 21.78 -41.10
N LEU A 258 13.47 21.74 -40.49
CA LEU A 258 14.38 22.87 -40.49
C LEU A 258 14.85 23.10 -41.94
N GLU A 259 14.49 24.23 -42.53
CA GLU A 259 14.97 24.62 -43.85
C GLU A 259 16.48 24.81 -43.76
N ALA A 260 17.24 23.99 -44.48
CA ALA A 260 18.68 24.17 -44.60
C ALA A 260 18.93 25.51 -45.32
N THR A 261 19.77 26.36 -44.73
CA THR A 261 20.36 27.51 -45.43
C THR A 261 20.93 27.05 -46.78
N PRO A 262 20.66 27.76 -47.88
CA PRO A 262 21.05 27.27 -49.19
C PRO A 262 22.54 27.52 -49.40
N ASP A 263 23.38 26.52 -49.12
CA ASP A 263 24.74 26.49 -49.65
C ASP A 263 25.04 25.16 -50.34
N MET A 264 25.23 25.32 -51.66
CA MET A 264 25.77 24.43 -52.68
C MET A 264 25.78 22.92 -52.41
N GLY A 265 24.85 22.26 -53.10
CA GLY A 265 25.17 21.09 -53.93
C GLY A 265 25.57 19.81 -53.20
N MET A 266 24.58 19.02 -52.80
CA MET A 266 24.55 17.60 -53.18
C MET A 266 23.15 17.03 -52.99
N SER A 267 22.53 16.67 -54.11
CA SER A 267 21.25 15.96 -54.17
C SER A 267 21.43 14.53 -53.68
N LEU A 268 20.79 14.18 -52.55
CA LEU A 268 20.42 12.81 -52.26
C LEU A 268 18.89 12.74 -52.12
N LYS A 269 18.26 12.30 -53.22
CA LYS A 269 16.87 11.84 -53.19
C LYS A 269 16.81 10.60 -52.31
N ALA A 270 16.12 10.72 -51.17
CA ALA A 270 15.64 9.57 -50.41
C ALA A 270 14.11 9.55 -50.49
N GLU A 271 13.59 8.91 -51.53
CA GLU A 271 12.26 8.32 -51.46
C GLU A 271 12.36 7.02 -50.66
N LYS A 272 11.58 6.91 -49.57
CA LYS A 272 10.58 5.85 -49.42
C LYS A 272 9.85 5.97 -48.08
N GLN A 273 8.52 5.86 -48.19
CA GLN A 273 7.60 5.15 -47.30
C GLN A 273 8.24 4.60 -46.01
N HIS A 274 7.73 5.02 -44.86
CA HIS A 274 7.34 4.08 -43.80
C HIS A 274 6.10 4.64 -43.09
N GLU A 275 5.02 3.92 -43.32
CA GLU A 275 3.93 3.56 -42.42
C GLU A 275 3.25 4.64 -41.59
N ARG A 276 1.92 4.68 -41.79
CA ARG A 276 0.94 5.22 -40.86
C ARG A 276 1.34 4.77 -39.46
N ILE A 277 1.90 5.68 -38.65
CA ILE A 277 1.79 5.54 -37.20
C ILE A 277 0.30 5.39 -36.97
N ALA A 278 -0.08 4.23 -36.43
CA ALA A 278 -1.46 3.87 -36.15
C ALA A 278 -2.21 5.11 -35.69
N GLU A 279 -3.38 5.36 -36.29
CA GLU A 279 -4.38 6.16 -35.61
C GLU A 279 -4.56 5.49 -34.25
N ILE A 280 -3.90 6.05 -33.24
CA ILE A 280 -4.27 5.78 -31.87
C ILE A 280 -5.67 6.40 -31.82
N GLU A 281 -6.70 5.55 -31.91
CA GLU A 281 -8.00 5.87 -31.37
C GLU A 281 -7.76 6.15 -29.88
N GLU A 282 -7.34 7.39 -29.57
CA GLU A 282 -7.09 7.94 -28.23
C GLU A 282 -8.42 8.23 -27.54
N ASP A 283 -9.32 7.25 -27.53
CA ASP A 283 -10.37 7.21 -26.54
C ASP A 283 -9.92 6.20 -25.49
N ASP A 284 -9.56 6.76 -24.33
CA ASP A 284 -9.00 6.11 -23.14
C ASP A 284 -7.51 5.74 -23.28
N ASP A 285 -6.71 6.02 -22.22
CA ASP A 285 -5.33 5.49 -22.10
C ASP A 285 -5.30 4.04 -22.62
N ILE A 286 -4.23 3.62 -23.30
CA ILE A 286 -4.04 2.22 -23.75
C ILE A 286 -4.32 1.20 -22.63
N PHE A 287 -4.22 1.62 -21.37
CA PHE A 287 -4.53 0.84 -20.17
C PHE A 287 -5.89 1.10 -19.52
N SER A 288 -6.68 2.10 -19.89
CA SER A 288 -7.91 2.48 -19.14
C SER A 288 -9.21 1.92 -19.71
N ALA A 289 -9.34 1.68 -21.01
CA ALA A 289 -10.52 1.01 -21.58
C ALA A 289 -10.63 -0.45 -21.08
N ALA A 290 -9.52 -1.20 -21.09
CA ALA A 290 -9.47 -2.58 -20.61
C ALA A 290 -9.65 -2.71 -19.07
N MET A 291 -9.27 -1.67 -18.33
CA MET A 291 -9.20 -1.70 -16.86
C MET A 291 -10.36 -0.95 -16.18
N HIS A 292 -11.29 -0.38 -16.96
CA HIS A 292 -12.42 0.36 -16.40
C HIS A 292 -13.29 -0.52 -15.49
N LYS A 293 -13.50 -1.78 -15.90
CA LYS A 293 -14.25 -2.77 -15.13
C LYS A 293 -13.53 -3.11 -13.81
N ASP A 294 -12.23 -3.40 -13.89
CA ASP A 294 -11.40 -3.70 -12.72
C ASP A 294 -11.33 -2.51 -11.75
N ARG A 295 -11.34 -1.27 -12.26
CA ARG A 295 -11.38 -0.06 -11.43
C ARG A 295 -12.70 0.07 -10.67
N ILE A 296 -13.83 -0.26 -11.30
CA ILE A 296 -15.15 -0.23 -10.64
C ILE A 296 -15.25 -1.35 -9.60
N GLU A 297 -14.83 -2.57 -9.93
CA GLU A 297 -14.84 -3.71 -9.01
C GLU A 297 -13.94 -3.48 -7.79
N ASN A 298 -12.73 -2.96 -8.01
CA ASN A 298 -11.83 -2.61 -6.91
C ASN A 298 -12.36 -1.43 -6.08
N ALA A 299 -12.96 -0.41 -6.71
CA ALA A 299 -13.57 0.70 -5.97
C ALA A 299 -14.74 0.26 -5.08
N ALA A 300 -15.53 -0.72 -5.53
CA ALA A 300 -16.64 -1.29 -4.76
C ALA A 300 -16.16 -2.11 -3.56
N ALA A 301 -15.09 -2.90 -3.71
CA ALA A 301 -14.53 -3.72 -2.64
C ALA A 301 -13.96 -2.89 -1.48
N VAL A 302 -13.43 -1.70 -1.78
CA VAL A 302 -12.72 -0.87 -0.79
C VAL A 302 -13.56 0.30 -0.26
N HIS A 303 -14.77 0.55 -0.79
CA HIS A 303 -15.68 1.57 -0.26
C HIS A 303 -16.00 1.39 1.24
N ASN A 304 -15.81 0.17 1.77
CA ASN A 304 -16.04 -0.16 3.19
C ASN A 304 -14.83 0.06 4.10
N LEU A 305 -13.65 0.45 3.58
CA LEU A 305 -12.46 0.75 4.37
C LEU A 305 -12.19 2.26 4.39
N VAL A 306 -12.47 2.91 5.53
CA VAL A 306 -12.11 4.30 5.75
C VAL A 306 -10.71 4.36 6.37
N GLY A 307 -9.73 4.81 5.57
CA GLY A 307 -8.32 4.89 5.97
C GLY A 307 -7.46 4.00 5.10
N GLY A 308 -6.26 4.45 4.72
CA GLY A 308 -5.27 3.53 4.12
C GLY A 308 -4.93 2.42 5.13
N ASP A 309 -4.52 1.25 4.67
CA ASP A 309 -4.31 0.03 5.49
C ASP A 309 -3.34 0.19 6.69
N THR A 310 -2.63 1.32 6.82
CA THR A 310 -1.88 1.68 8.02
C THR A 310 -2.72 2.32 9.13
N ALA A 311 -4.01 2.59 8.87
CA ALA A 311 -4.99 3.17 9.77
C ALA A 311 -6.42 2.71 9.40
N SER A 312 -6.59 1.44 9.02
CA SER A 312 -7.91 0.86 8.77
C SER A 312 -8.66 0.68 10.11
N PHE A 313 -9.41 1.69 10.50
CA PHE A 313 -10.40 1.55 11.55
C PHE A 313 -11.59 0.80 10.94
N LYS A 314 -11.76 -0.48 11.32
CA LYS A 314 -13.01 -1.19 11.05
C LYS A 314 -14.12 -0.35 11.73
N PRO A 315 -15.20 0.05 11.03
CA PRO A 315 -16.28 0.76 11.70
C PRO A 315 -16.76 -0.11 12.86
N LEU A 316 -16.76 0.46 14.06
CA LEU A 316 -17.26 -0.21 15.26
C LEU A 316 -18.67 -0.70 14.93
N LYS A 317 -18.86 -2.03 14.90
CA LYS A 317 -20.19 -2.58 15.09
C LYS A 317 -20.59 -2.13 16.48
N LEU A 318 -21.56 -1.23 16.56
CA LEU A 318 -22.34 -1.10 17.77
C LEU A 318 -23.05 -2.45 17.86
N ASP A 319 -22.61 -3.29 18.78
CA ASP A 319 -23.34 -4.51 19.10
C ASP A 319 -24.73 -4.02 19.52
N GLU A 320 -25.73 -4.32 18.70
CA GLU A 320 -27.12 -4.19 19.12
C GLU A 320 -27.24 -5.10 20.35
N GLU A 321 -27.70 -4.52 21.46
CA GLU A 321 -27.96 -5.26 22.69
C GLU A 321 -28.93 -6.40 22.36
N ASP A 322 -28.39 -7.62 22.27
CA ASP A 322 -29.21 -8.83 22.21
C ASP A 322 -29.91 -8.96 23.57
N GLU A 323 -31.19 -8.57 23.59
CA GLU A 323 -32.18 -9.05 24.53
C GLU A 323 -32.25 -10.59 24.42
N ASP A 324 -31.53 -11.31 25.28
CA ASP A 324 -31.74 -12.74 25.44
C ASP A 324 -32.41 -13.05 26.79
N GLU A 325 -33.67 -13.45 26.66
CA GLU A 325 -34.43 -14.19 27.68
C GLU A 325 -33.69 -15.49 28.04
N GLY A 326 -33.33 -15.61 29.31
CA GLY A 326 -33.51 -16.81 30.15
C GLY A 326 -32.96 -18.17 29.66
N SER A 327 -31.90 -18.63 30.32
CA SER A 327 -31.88 -20.00 30.85
C SER A 327 -31.01 -20.12 32.11
N LYS A 328 -31.67 -20.53 33.20
CA LYS A 328 -31.15 -20.94 34.51
C LYS A 328 -29.94 -21.88 34.42
N VAL A 329 -28.90 -21.65 35.24
CA VAL A 329 -28.30 -22.52 36.29
C VAL A 329 -27.36 -21.56 37.09
N GLU A 330 -27.36 -21.41 38.41
CA GLU A 330 -26.96 -22.34 39.48
C GLU A 330 -27.30 -21.70 40.84
N GLY A 331 -27.59 -22.54 41.83
CA GLY A 331 -27.71 -22.13 43.21
C GLY A 331 -27.86 -23.34 44.14
N GLU A 332 -26.80 -23.56 44.91
CA GLU A 332 -26.79 -24.09 46.28
C GLU A 332 -26.51 -25.59 46.50
N THR A 333 -25.27 -25.79 46.90
CA THR A 333 -24.69 -26.84 47.74
C THR A 333 -25.38 -26.91 49.10
N GLU A 334 -25.75 -28.11 49.57
CA GLU A 334 -25.68 -28.52 50.99
C GLU A 334 -25.98 -30.02 51.17
N GLY A 335 -25.17 -30.70 52.00
CA GLY A 335 -25.64 -31.69 52.98
C GLY A 335 -25.85 -33.16 52.61
N GLU A 336 -25.08 -34.01 53.31
CA GLU A 336 -25.43 -35.35 53.83
C GLU A 336 -25.24 -36.64 53.00
N GLU A 337 -24.21 -37.38 53.45
CA GLU A 337 -24.22 -38.77 53.94
C GLU A 337 -24.47 -40.01 53.04
N LEU A 338 -23.55 -40.98 53.27
CA LEU A 338 -23.68 -42.45 53.31
C LEU A 338 -23.30 -43.34 52.10
N LEU A 339 -22.28 -44.15 52.40
CA LEU A 339 -22.09 -45.60 52.15
C LEU A 339 -21.44 -46.12 50.85
N ASP A 340 -20.31 -46.78 51.10
CA ASP A 340 -19.79 -48.04 50.54
C ASP A 340 -19.59 -48.21 49.02
N SER A 341 -18.32 -48.38 48.63
CA SER A 341 -17.88 -49.70 48.16
C SER A 341 -16.37 -49.79 47.98
N GLU A 342 -15.83 -50.90 48.46
CA GLU A 342 -14.48 -51.42 48.30
C GLU A 342 -14.12 -51.68 46.83
N ALA A 343 -12.83 -51.50 46.50
CA ALA A 343 -11.94 -52.48 45.85
C ALA A 343 -10.73 -51.72 45.28
N ALA A 344 -9.61 -51.68 46.00
CA ALA A 344 -8.53 -52.68 45.97
C ALA A 344 -7.84 -52.78 44.60
N GLY A 345 -6.60 -52.29 44.55
CA GLY A 345 -5.69 -52.43 43.41
C GLY A 345 -4.31 -51.85 43.70
N GLY A 346 -3.60 -52.42 44.69
CA GLY A 346 -2.15 -52.24 44.85
C GLY A 346 -1.40 -52.89 43.68
N THR A 347 -0.44 -52.20 43.07
CA THR A 347 1.01 -52.18 43.38
C THR A 347 1.81 -53.34 42.80
N LEU A 348 2.98 -52.95 42.22
CA LEU A 348 4.21 -53.74 41.95
C LEU A 348 4.16 -54.58 40.65
N ASP A 349 5.21 -54.73 39.84
CA ASP A 349 6.63 -54.37 39.97
C ASP A 349 7.32 -54.53 38.59
N SER A 350 8.51 -53.92 38.46
CA SER A 350 9.68 -54.32 37.65
C SER A 350 9.53 -54.90 36.22
N GLU A 351 10.07 -54.20 35.21
CA GLU A 351 11.43 -54.37 34.61
C GLU A 351 11.68 -53.31 33.53
#